data_AF-A0A149ZM37-F1
#
_entry.id   AF-A0A149ZM37-F1
#
_cell.length_a   1.000
_cell.length_b   1.000
_cell.length_c   1.000
_cell.angle_alpha   90.00
_cell.angle_beta   90.00
_cell.angle_gamma   90.00
#
_symmetry.space_group_name_H-M   'P 1'
#
loop_
_entity.id
_entity.type
_entity.pdbx_description
1 polymer ?
#
loop_
_entity_poly.entity_id
_entity_poly.type
_entity_poly.pdbx_seq_one_letter_code
_entity_poly.pdbx_strand_id
1 'polypeptide(L)'
;MAGGSRSALRGRAGTARGIVLEDLSGIRERVRLAKAQRQQLHSWAYAQLRDFVTYKAASVGVPVEVINPRNTSRTCYPCGHVDKANRITQDRFVCRVCGHVDQADHNAALNIGYLGYVKYMTTTHGYWAA
;
A
#
# COMPACT_ATOMS: atom_id res chain seq x y z
N MET A 1 -12.02 -14.72 -26.87
CA MET A 1 -13.00 -14.40 -25.82
C MET A 1 -12.49 -14.91 -24.50
N ALA A 2 -11.95 -14.01 -23.66
CA ALA A 2 -11.71 -14.25 -22.24
C ALA A 2 -12.01 -12.92 -21.55
N GLY A 3 -13.01 -12.93 -20.66
CA GLY A 3 -13.68 -11.74 -20.16
C GLY A 3 -12.75 -10.81 -19.40
N GLY A 4 -12.56 -9.61 -19.93
CA GLY A 4 -12.05 -8.49 -19.16
C GLY A 4 -13.05 -8.17 -18.05
N SER A 5 -12.65 -8.40 -16.81
CA SER A 5 -13.45 -7.99 -15.65
C SER A 5 -13.59 -6.48 -15.69
N ARG A 6 -14.80 -6.01 -16.00
CA ARG A 6 -15.15 -4.59 -15.87
C ARG A 6 -15.03 -4.25 -14.38
N SER A 7 -13.98 -3.52 -13.99
CA SER A 7 -13.88 -3.05 -12.61
C SER A 7 -15.04 -2.08 -12.35
N ALA A 8 -16.06 -2.55 -11.65
CA ALA A 8 -17.22 -1.79 -11.25
C ALA A 8 -16.88 -0.83 -10.09
N LEU A 9 -15.92 0.08 -10.31
CA LEU A 9 -15.57 1.16 -9.41
C LEU A 9 -15.85 2.51 -10.09
N ARG A 10 -17.09 2.73 -10.54
CA ARG A 10 -17.59 4.10 -10.75
C ARG A 10 -18.06 4.62 -9.39
N GLY A 11 -17.09 5.00 -8.55
CA GLY A 11 -17.35 5.79 -7.36
C GLY A 11 -17.95 7.14 -7.74
N ARG A 12 -18.83 7.66 -6.90
CA ARG A 12 -19.46 8.97 -7.11
C ARG A 12 -18.35 10.03 -7.11
N ALA A 13 -18.13 10.64 -8.27
CA ALA A 13 -17.23 11.79 -8.43
C ALA A 13 -17.66 12.90 -7.48
N GLY A 14 -17.00 13.02 -6.33
CA GLY A 14 -17.33 14.04 -5.33
C GLY A 14 -16.12 14.62 -4.64
N THR A 15 -15.07 13.81 -4.44
CA THR A 15 -13.78 14.29 -3.98
C THR A 15 -12.72 13.44 -4.68
N ALA A 16 -11.65 14.02 -5.22
CA ALA A 16 -10.55 13.26 -5.84
C ALA A 16 -9.71 12.49 -4.80
N ARG A 17 -10.37 11.69 -3.95
CA ARG A 17 -9.81 11.03 -2.77
C ARG A 17 -10.14 9.53 -2.84
N GLY A 18 -9.17 8.72 -2.43
CA GLY A 18 -9.28 7.28 -2.35
C GLY A 18 -8.45 6.75 -1.20
N ILE A 19 -8.67 5.48 -0.83
CA ILE A 19 -7.89 4.79 0.19
C ILE A 19 -7.00 3.77 -0.52
N VAL A 20 -5.75 3.65 -0.08
CA VAL A 20 -4.84 2.63 -0.60
C VAL A 20 -4.37 1.77 0.57
N LEU A 21 -4.45 0.45 0.39
CA LEU A 21 -4.00 -0.54 1.35
C LEU A 21 -2.94 -1.43 0.70
N GLU A 22 -2.01 -1.93 1.51
CA GLU A 22 -1.07 -2.94 1.04
C GLU A 22 -1.68 -4.35 1.11
N ASP A 23 -1.24 -5.22 0.19
CA ASP A 23 -1.61 -6.62 0.19
C ASP A 23 -0.72 -7.44 1.13
N LEU A 24 -1.20 -7.61 2.36
CA LEU A 24 -0.56 -8.46 3.36
C LEU A 24 -0.94 -9.95 3.23
N SER A 25 -1.63 -10.33 2.15
CA SER A 25 -1.91 -11.74 1.88
C SER A 25 -0.60 -12.53 1.79
N GLY A 26 -0.59 -13.76 2.33
CA GLY A 26 0.59 -14.61 2.32
C GLY A 26 1.71 -14.20 3.29
N ILE A 27 1.51 -13.22 4.19
CA ILE A 27 2.57 -12.76 5.10
C ILE A 27 2.94 -13.84 6.14
N ARG A 28 1.95 -14.63 6.58
CA ARG A 28 2.12 -15.68 7.60
C ARG A 28 3.00 -16.82 7.10
N GLU A 29 3.00 -17.07 5.79
CA GLU A 29 3.76 -18.10 5.10
C GLU A 29 5.17 -17.61 4.74
N ARG A 30 5.30 -16.32 4.41
CA ARG A 30 6.57 -15.73 3.93
C ARG A 30 7.52 -15.34 5.06
N VAL A 31 7.00 -14.89 6.21
CA VAL A 31 7.84 -14.37 7.29
C VAL A 31 8.18 -15.48 8.28
N ARG A 32 9.48 -15.73 8.48
CA ARG A 32 9.98 -16.66 9.49
C ARG A 32 10.32 -15.90 10.77
N LEU A 33 9.36 -15.86 11.70
CA LEU A 33 9.54 -15.26 13.02
C LEU A 33 9.98 -16.28 14.08
N ALA A 34 10.73 -15.80 15.07
CA ALA A 34 11.04 -16.55 16.27
C ALA A 34 9.74 -16.98 16.98
N LYS A 35 9.75 -18.11 17.71
CA LYS A 35 8.55 -18.71 18.33
C LYS A 35 7.75 -17.69 19.15
N ALA A 36 8.42 -16.85 19.93
CA ALA A 36 7.80 -15.81 20.76
C ALA A 36 7.06 -14.72 19.95
N GLN A 37 7.50 -14.44 18.72
CA GLN A 37 6.93 -13.39 17.87
C GLN A 37 5.81 -13.90 16.96
N ARG A 38 5.65 -15.22 16.80
CA ARG A 38 4.61 -15.80 15.92
C ARG A 38 3.21 -15.45 16.40
N GLN A 39 2.96 -15.45 17.71
CA GLN A 39 1.65 -15.11 18.26
C GLN A 39 1.21 -13.70 17.84
N GLN A 40 2.14 -12.73 17.81
CA GLN A 40 1.85 -11.36 17.37
C GLN A 40 1.45 -11.31 15.88
N LEU A 41 2.15 -12.05 15.02
CA LEU A 41 1.78 -12.11 13.59
C LEU A 41 0.42 -12.81 13.37
N HIS A 42 0.13 -13.85 14.14
CA HIS A 42 -1.13 -14.59 14.02
C HIS A 42 -2.32 -13.82 14.61
N SER A 43 -2.11 -12.93 15.58
CA SER A 43 -3.18 -12.09 16.15
C SER A 43 -3.56 -10.90 15.26
N TRP A 44 -2.74 -10.55 14.26
CA TRP A 44 -3.05 -9.46 13.34
C TRP A 44 -4.25 -9.79 12.43
N ALA A 45 -5.32 -9.03 12.58
CA ALA A 45 -6.56 -9.13 11.82
C ALA A 45 -6.56 -8.28 10.53
N TYR A 46 -5.44 -8.26 9.80
CA TYR A 46 -5.27 -7.39 8.61
C TYR A 46 -6.31 -7.68 7.51
N ALA A 47 -6.70 -8.95 7.33
CA ALA A 47 -7.72 -9.33 6.36
C ALA A 47 -9.08 -8.75 6.73
N GLN A 48 -9.51 -8.91 7.99
CA GLN A 48 -10.77 -8.36 8.49
C GLN A 48 -10.78 -6.83 8.44
N LEU A 49 -9.66 -6.18 8.79
CA LEU A 49 -9.51 -4.73 8.66
C LEU A 49 -9.72 -4.28 7.21
N ARG A 50 -9.08 -4.96 6.25
CA ARG A 50 -9.24 -4.68 4.82
C ARG A 50 -10.70 -4.84 4.39
N ASP A 51 -11.37 -5.89 4.82
CA ASP A 51 -12.78 -6.13 4.47
C ASP A 51 -13.68 -5.03 5.04
N PHE A 52 -13.45 -4.61 6.28
CA PHE A 52 -14.16 -3.52 6.94
C PHE A 52 -13.96 -2.16 6.25
N VAL A 53 -12.72 -1.81 5.92
CA VAL A 53 -12.42 -0.60 5.17
C VAL A 53 -13.09 -0.64 3.79
N THR A 54 -12.98 -1.76 3.09
CA THR A 54 -13.51 -1.90 1.73
C THR A 54 -15.04 -1.75 1.71
N TYR A 55 -15.76 -2.44 2.59
CA TYR A 55 -17.23 -2.33 2.58
C TYR A 55 -17.71 -0.94 3.02
N LYS A 56 -17.07 -0.32 4.03
CA LYS A 56 -17.45 1.03 4.48
C LYS A 56 -17.15 2.07 3.41
N ALA A 57 -15.99 2.01 2.77
CA ALA A 57 -15.62 2.90 1.69
C ALA A 57 -16.60 2.77 0.50
N ALA A 58 -16.97 1.53 0.14
CA ALA A 58 -17.97 1.27 -0.89
C ALA A 58 -19.34 1.89 -0.56
N SER A 59 -19.78 1.85 0.70
CA SER A 59 -21.06 2.45 1.12
C SER A 59 -21.14 3.97 0.95
N VAL A 60 -19.99 4.66 0.88
CA VAL A 60 -19.90 6.11 0.63
C VAL A 60 -19.27 6.44 -0.73
N GLY A 61 -19.04 5.44 -1.58
CA GLY A 61 -18.49 5.61 -2.93
C GLY A 61 -17.00 6.00 -2.99
N VAL A 62 -16.23 5.76 -1.93
CA VAL A 62 -14.77 5.99 -1.90
C VAL A 62 -14.05 4.78 -2.50
N PRO A 63 -13.21 4.95 -3.54
CA PRO A 63 -12.46 3.85 -4.12
C PRO A 63 -11.38 3.35 -3.15
N VAL A 64 -11.16 2.04 -3.13
CA VAL A 64 -10.10 1.39 -2.38
C VAL A 64 -9.21 0.63 -3.35
N GLU A 65 -7.92 0.95 -3.34
CA GLU A 65 -6.90 0.21 -4.11
C GLU A 65 -6.04 -0.65 -3.19
N VAL A 66 -5.72 -1.85 -3.67
CA VAL A 66 -4.81 -2.76 -2.98
C VAL A 66 -3.54 -2.92 -3.82
N ILE A 67 -2.37 -2.69 -3.22
CA ILE A 67 -1.07 -2.69 -3.91
C ILE A 67 -0.09 -3.70 -3.31
N ASN A 68 0.93 -4.08 -4.08
CA ASN A 68 1.98 -4.96 -3.60
C ASN A 68 2.86 -4.23 -2.55
N PRO A 69 3.04 -4.76 -1.33
CA PRO A 69 3.84 -4.12 -0.27
C PRO A 69 5.35 -4.08 -0.55
N ARG A 70 5.82 -4.73 -1.62
CA ARG A 70 7.26 -4.89 -1.86
C ARG A 70 7.96 -3.53 -1.91
N ASN A 71 8.96 -3.36 -1.05
CA ASN A 71 9.84 -2.20 -0.93
C ASN A 71 9.19 -0.88 -0.45
N THR A 72 7.88 -0.85 -0.14
CA THR A 72 7.19 0.39 0.30
C THR A 72 7.81 1.04 1.54
N SER A 73 8.35 0.24 2.45
CA SER A 73 9.02 0.71 3.69
C SER A 73 10.51 1.06 3.53
N ARG A 74 11.05 0.92 2.32
CA ARG A 74 12.49 1.06 2.02
C ARG A 74 12.78 2.04 0.89
N THR A 75 11.79 2.30 0.05
CA THR A 75 11.81 3.37 -0.95
C THR A 75 11.72 4.72 -0.25
N CYS A 76 12.58 5.66 -0.64
CA CYS A 76 12.42 7.05 -0.26
C CYS A 76 11.32 7.69 -1.11
N TYR A 77 10.26 8.19 -0.48
CA TYR A 77 9.15 8.80 -1.22
C TYR A 77 9.59 10.00 -2.07
N PRO A 78 10.42 10.94 -1.57
CA PRO A 78 10.88 12.07 -2.39
C PRO A 78 11.72 11.72 -3.62
N CYS A 79 12.63 10.74 -3.55
CA CYS A 79 13.62 10.51 -4.62
C CYS A 79 13.55 9.13 -5.27
N GLY A 80 12.71 8.23 -4.78
CA GLY A 80 12.54 6.87 -5.31
C GLY A 80 13.68 5.89 -4.99
N HIS A 81 14.76 6.32 -4.33
CA HIS A 81 15.87 5.43 -4.00
C HIS A 81 15.45 4.32 -3.00
N VAL A 82 15.78 3.07 -3.30
CA VAL A 82 15.38 1.89 -2.52
C VAL A 82 16.60 1.23 -1.87
N ASP A 83 16.64 1.22 -0.53
CA ASP A 83 17.71 0.55 0.23
C ASP A 83 17.17 -0.05 1.54
N LYS A 84 17.73 -1.17 2.01
CA LYS A 84 17.46 -1.73 3.36
C LYS A 84 17.94 -0.76 4.43
N ALA A 85 19.06 -0.10 4.20
CA ALA A 85 19.69 0.81 5.14
C ALA A 85 18.96 2.16 5.27
N ASN A 86 17.90 2.41 4.49
CA ASN A 86 17.08 3.61 4.61
C ASN A 86 16.21 3.60 5.87
N ARG A 87 15.68 2.44 6.29
CA ARG A 87 14.93 2.30 7.55
C ARG A 87 15.92 1.97 8.67
N ILE A 88 16.19 2.95 9.53
CA ILE A 88 17.22 2.86 10.58
C ILE A 88 16.70 2.07 11.78
N THR A 89 15.47 2.36 12.17
CA THR A 89 14.76 1.71 13.28
C THR A 89 13.31 1.44 12.85
N GLN A 90 12.50 0.86 13.75
CA GLN A 90 11.09 0.65 13.47
C GLN A 90 10.36 1.96 13.16
N ASP A 91 10.75 3.07 13.78
CA ASP A 91 10.08 4.37 13.67
C ASP A 91 10.83 5.40 12.80
N ARG A 92 12.12 5.21 12.52
CA ARG A 92 12.96 6.23 11.85
C ARG A 92 13.43 5.82 10.45
N PHE A 93 13.25 6.73 9.49
CA PHE A 93 13.73 6.61 8.12
C PHE A 93 14.72 7.72 7.78
N VAL A 94 15.81 7.37 7.10
CA VAL A 94 16.81 8.31 6.55
C VAL A 94 17.26 7.81 5.18
N CYS A 95 16.93 8.54 4.12
CA CYS A 95 17.40 8.19 2.78
C CYS A 95 18.92 8.34 2.67
N ARG A 96 19.61 7.29 2.21
CA ARG A 96 21.06 7.29 2.01
C ARG A 96 21.55 8.10 0.80
N VAL A 97 20.63 8.52 -0.07
CA VAL A 97 20.96 9.28 -1.28
C VAL A 97 20.63 10.75 -1.14
N CYS A 98 19.38 11.10 -0.85
CA CYS A 98 18.96 12.51 -0.77
C CYS A 98 18.94 13.08 0.66
N GLY A 99 19.26 12.28 1.68
CA GLY A 99 19.29 12.73 3.07
C GLY A 99 17.92 12.96 3.72
N HIS A 100 16.81 12.69 3.03
CA HIS A 100 15.46 12.86 3.56
C HIS A 100 15.26 12.06 4.86
N VAL A 101 14.74 12.72 5.89
CA VAL A 101 14.44 12.14 7.22
C VAL A 101 12.95 12.21 7.45
N ASP A 102 12.37 11.10 7.92
CA ASP A 102 10.93 11.00 8.20
C ASP A 102 10.63 9.89 9.22
N GLN A 103 9.39 9.84 9.69
CA GLN A 103 8.84 8.66 10.38
C GLN A 103 8.68 7.52 9.36
N ALA A 104 9.12 6.32 9.72
CA ALA A 104 9.23 5.22 8.78
C ALA A 104 7.88 4.79 8.19
N ASP A 105 6.82 4.80 9.00
CA ASP A 105 5.48 4.42 8.54
C ASP A 105 4.80 5.55 7.74
N HIS A 106 5.12 6.82 8.01
CA HIS A 106 4.67 7.97 7.22
C HIS A 106 5.27 7.93 5.81
N ASN A 107 6.59 7.77 5.68
CA ASN A 107 7.22 7.58 4.36
C ASN A 107 6.66 6.34 3.63
N ALA A 108 6.42 5.24 4.35
CA ALA A 108 5.79 4.06 3.76
C ALA A 108 4.35 4.32 3.28
N ALA A 109 3.55 5.05 4.05
CA ALA A 109 2.19 5.44 3.68
C ALA A 109 2.16 6.33 2.42
N LEU A 110 3.11 7.25 2.29
CA LEU A 110 3.26 8.08 1.09
C LEU A 110 3.60 7.23 -0.14
N ASN A 111 4.52 6.26 -0.01
CA ASN A 111 4.82 5.31 -1.10
C ASN A 111 3.60 4.46 -1.49
N ILE A 112 2.87 3.93 -0.50
CA ILE A 112 1.65 3.15 -0.73
C ILE A 112 0.62 4.01 -1.47
N GLY A 113 0.38 5.24 -1.01
CA GLY A 113 -0.53 6.19 -1.64
C GLY A 113 -0.16 6.49 -3.09
N TYR A 114 1.12 6.74 -3.37
CA TYR A 114 1.62 6.98 -4.72
C TYR A 114 1.42 5.76 -5.64
N LEU A 115 1.80 4.56 -5.20
CA LEU A 115 1.63 3.34 -5.99
C LEU A 115 0.15 3.05 -6.27
N GLY A 116 -0.73 3.29 -5.29
CA GLY A 116 -2.17 3.14 -5.48
C GLY A 116 -2.73 4.17 -6.46
N TYR A 117 -2.28 5.42 -6.38
CA TYR A 117 -2.65 6.46 -7.34
C TYR A 117 -2.22 6.08 -8.77
N VAL A 118 -0.96 5.68 -8.95
CA VAL A 118 -0.45 5.23 -10.26
C VAL A 118 -1.29 4.07 -10.79
N LYS A 119 -1.53 3.03 -9.97
CA LYS A 119 -2.34 1.87 -10.36
C LYS A 119 -3.77 2.27 -10.74
N TYR A 120 -4.40 3.16 -9.98
CA TYR A 120 -5.75 3.65 -10.27
C TYR A 120 -5.79 4.41 -11.60
N MET A 121 -4.82 5.30 -11.83
CA MET A 121 -4.72 6.07 -13.08
C MET A 121 -4.49 5.16 -14.31
N THR A 122 -3.61 4.16 -14.20
CA THR A 122 -3.33 3.25 -15.32
C THR A 122 -4.48 2.28 -15.60
N THR A 123 -5.17 1.80 -14.56
CA THR A 123 -6.20 0.76 -14.70
C THR A 123 -7.57 1.35 -15.04
N THR A 124 -7.92 2.50 -14.48
CA THR A 124 -9.28 3.08 -14.57
C THR A 124 -9.37 4.19 -15.62
N HIS A 125 -8.32 4.99 -15.83
CA HIS A 125 -8.35 6.12 -16.74
C HIS A 125 -7.64 5.87 -18.08
N GLY A 126 -7.10 4.67 -18.32
CA GLY A 126 -6.59 4.27 -19.63
C GLY A 126 -5.35 5.03 -20.10
N TYR A 127 -4.61 5.68 -19.19
CA TYR A 127 -3.32 6.29 -19.50
C TYR A 127 -2.26 5.21 -19.72
N TRP A 128 -2.25 4.63 -20.92
CA TRP A 128 -1.03 4.06 -21.48
C TRP A 128 -0.16 5.22 -21.97
N ALA A 129 1.11 5.21 -21.55
CA ALA A 129 2.13 6.12 -22.04
C ALA A 129 2.21 6.01 -23.57
N ALA A 130 2.13 7.17 -24.25
CA ALA A 130 2.79 7.37 -25.54
C ALA A 130 4.30 7.30 -25.36
#